data_AF-A2G325-F1
#
_entry.id   AF-A2G325-F1
#
_cell.length_a   1.000
_cell.length_b   1.000
_cell.length_c   1.000
_cell.angle_alpha   90.00
_cell.angle_beta   90.00
_cell.angle_gamma   90.00
#
_symmetry.space_group_name_H-M   'P 1'
#
loop_
_entity.id
_entity.type
_entity.pdbx_description
1 polymer ?
#
loop_
_entity_poly.entity_id
_entity_poly.type
_entity_poly.pdbx_seq_one_letter_code
_entity_poly.pdbx_strand_id
1 'polypeptide(L)'
;MLDKNNIYLFPETIQTNPYLFFGKAVQATQEPFVINGYKLYCLIDKLETPEFPYTLVPVQKNGASVNFYQYHFPSGTPDFKKLGFDSTITSNGTILYMTQENLVKITTQSRYVTVKEGNWQLVSKEFYELVAFYHLDIIPQLSLNLFKSLQDIDKLSQLYHKKYDIDSAHVVSLASLYNELNSLLLFFGYTNKNVIFSDHYFLFSSLRLQFRQFVNDCFSTIYMSDCAITPSAVKQIRALFRFVRLALGKLGYEDTQSENIYHSVTATVNKFQRDYGLPESPCDANTIRMILTQLLLKGTDPVNILASCGVNIAIENSLDQKFGPIDLRNLDDVAKRFATGISRAVAPLPAPSSAVAEVEKELLSVAKSGADGLDPVNRSAEILGARLSGIKRYAADVSSETKTCLQRADEAEQGLENLQKINNDIEKTMQDMEERLKQQNSSGNWLVIGFILLVFIFIIQQLKRSGAARAMQQKE
;
A
#
# COMPACT_ATOMS: atom_id res chain seq x y z
N MET A 1 -59.83 -8.72 9.11
CA MET A 1 -59.00 -7.53 8.83
C MET A 1 -57.73 -7.64 9.64
N LEU A 2 -56.57 -7.29 9.09
CA LEU A 2 -55.35 -7.14 9.90
C LEU A 2 -55.53 -5.96 10.86
N ASP A 3 -55.12 -6.12 12.12
CA ASP A 3 -55.10 -5.01 13.07
C ASP A 3 -54.09 -3.96 12.60
N LYS A 4 -54.55 -2.73 12.33
CA LYS A 4 -53.71 -1.62 11.87
C LYS A 4 -52.59 -1.28 12.87
N ASN A 5 -52.77 -1.62 14.15
CA ASN A 5 -51.75 -1.41 15.18
C ASN A 5 -50.49 -2.28 14.98
N ASN A 6 -50.55 -3.33 14.15
CA ASN A 6 -49.43 -4.24 13.87
C ASN A 6 -48.84 -4.10 12.46
N ILE A 7 -49.16 -3.01 11.75
CA ILE A 7 -48.58 -2.67 10.44
C ILE A 7 -47.44 -1.67 10.62
N TYR A 8 -46.26 -2.02 10.11
CA TYR A 8 -45.06 -1.18 10.14
C TYR A 8 -44.63 -0.81 8.72
N LEU A 9 -44.04 0.38 8.57
CA LEU A 9 -43.65 0.96 7.29
C LEU A 9 -42.13 1.10 7.23
N PHE A 10 -41.49 0.52 6.20
CA PHE A 10 -40.04 0.58 5.99
C PHE A 10 -39.66 0.63 4.49
N PRO A 11 -38.53 1.26 4.09
CA PRO A 11 -38.18 1.47 2.68
C PRO A 11 -37.49 0.30 1.95
N GLU A 12 -37.16 -0.80 2.63
CA GLU A 12 -36.45 -1.96 2.07
C GLU A 12 -37.42 -3.16 1.93
N THR A 13 -37.39 -3.90 0.81
CA THR A 13 -38.25 -5.08 0.61
C THR A 13 -37.52 -6.39 0.87
N ILE A 14 -38.28 -7.42 1.24
CA ILE A 14 -37.77 -8.80 1.46
C ILE A 14 -37.09 -9.34 0.19
N GLN A 15 -37.56 -8.95 -0.99
CA GLN A 15 -36.93 -9.28 -2.28
C GLN A 15 -35.55 -8.64 -2.43
N THR A 16 -35.37 -7.39 -2.00
CA THR A 16 -34.06 -6.71 -2.04
C THR A 16 -33.13 -7.11 -0.90
N ASN A 17 -33.65 -7.71 0.19
CA ASN A 17 -32.83 -8.15 1.32
C ASN A 17 -33.62 -9.10 2.25
N PRO A 18 -33.42 -10.43 2.14
CA PRO A 18 -34.10 -11.40 3.02
C PRO A 18 -33.53 -11.50 4.44
N TYR A 19 -32.42 -10.80 4.76
CA TYR A 19 -31.70 -10.90 6.05
C TYR A 19 -31.96 -9.75 7.02
N LEU A 20 -32.79 -8.78 6.64
CA LEU A 20 -33.28 -7.72 7.53
C LEU A 20 -33.89 -8.27 8.82
N PHE A 21 -34.13 -7.38 9.80
CA PHE A 21 -35.04 -7.66 10.93
C PHE A 21 -36.46 -8.11 10.50
N PHE A 22 -36.79 -8.04 9.20
CA PHE A 22 -37.93 -8.70 8.54
C PHE A 22 -37.81 -10.21 8.34
N GLY A 23 -36.79 -10.91 8.85
CA GLY A 23 -36.64 -12.37 8.66
C GLY A 23 -37.81 -13.23 9.16
N LYS A 24 -38.79 -12.66 9.88
CA LYS A 24 -40.10 -13.27 10.19
C LYS A 24 -41.31 -12.40 9.79
N ALA A 25 -41.08 -11.30 9.09
CA ALA A 25 -42.14 -10.41 8.64
C ALA A 25 -42.73 -10.87 7.31
N VAL A 26 -43.96 -10.46 7.06
CA VAL A 26 -44.65 -10.68 5.80
C VAL A 26 -45.02 -9.32 5.24
N GLN A 27 -44.69 -9.11 3.96
CA GLN A 27 -45.01 -7.89 3.24
C GLN A 27 -46.52 -7.89 2.94
N ALA A 28 -47.23 -6.88 3.46
CA ALA A 28 -48.69 -6.78 3.33
C ALA A 28 -49.13 -6.20 1.97
N THR A 29 -48.29 -5.38 1.34
CA THR A 29 -48.54 -4.74 0.03
C THR A 29 -47.23 -4.63 -0.78
N GLN A 30 -47.32 -4.84 -2.09
CA GLN A 30 -46.17 -4.67 -3.00
C GLN A 30 -46.00 -3.20 -3.45
N GLU A 31 -47.06 -2.40 -3.45
CA GLU A 31 -47.00 -0.99 -3.85
C GLU A 31 -46.39 -0.11 -2.74
N PRO A 32 -45.50 0.83 -3.09
CA PRO A 32 -44.92 1.77 -2.13
C PRO A 32 -45.87 2.92 -1.79
N PHE A 33 -45.82 3.36 -0.53
CA PHE A 33 -46.39 4.62 -0.08
C PHE A 33 -45.30 5.71 -0.10
N VAL A 34 -45.50 6.78 -0.87
CA VAL A 34 -44.66 7.98 -0.81
C VAL A 34 -45.01 8.76 0.46
N ILE A 35 -44.05 8.94 1.37
CA ILE A 35 -44.25 9.69 2.61
C ILE A 35 -43.29 10.87 2.69
N ASN A 36 -43.85 12.07 2.85
CA ASN A 36 -43.12 13.32 2.98
C ASN A 36 -42.57 13.53 4.40
N GLY A 37 -41.53 14.34 4.52
CA GLY A 37 -40.88 14.66 5.79
C GLY A 37 -39.77 13.69 6.19
N TYR A 38 -39.34 12.81 5.29
CA TYR A 38 -38.27 11.83 5.52
C TYR A 38 -37.23 11.90 4.41
N LYS A 39 -35.98 11.57 4.74
CA LYS A 39 -34.89 11.37 3.80
C LYS A 39 -34.24 10.02 4.05
N LEU A 40 -33.95 9.29 2.99
CA LEU A 40 -33.39 7.95 3.05
C LEU A 40 -31.86 7.96 2.93
N TYR A 41 -31.21 7.23 3.83
CA TYR A 41 -29.78 6.93 3.78
C TYR A 41 -29.57 5.41 3.67
N CYS A 42 -28.53 5.00 2.96
CA CYS A 42 -28.07 3.62 2.86
C CYS A 42 -26.68 3.50 3.50
N LEU A 43 -26.50 2.52 4.38
CA LEU A 43 -25.24 2.19 5.05
C LEU A 43 -24.42 1.28 4.14
N ILE A 44 -23.54 1.85 3.32
CA ILE A 44 -22.83 1.12 2.25
C ILE A 44 -21.91 0.01 2.78
N ASP A 45 -21.44 0.13 4.03
CA ASP A 45 -20.60 -0.89 4.69
C ASP A 45 -21.41 -2.04 5.31
N LYS A 46 -22.74 -1.94 5.29
CA LYS A 46 -23.69 -2.94 5.82
C LYS A 46 -24.48 -3.62 4.70
N LEU A 47 -24.38 -3.12 3.48
CA LEU A 47 -24.76 -3.88 2.28
C LEU A 47 -24.01 -5.21 2.30
N GLU A 48 -24.71 -6.26 1.90
CA GLU A 48 -24.29 -7.66 2.05
C GLU A 48 -23.81 -8.07 3.47
N THR A 49 -24.21 -7.45 4.58
CA THR A 49 -23.82 -7.94 5.93
C THR A 49 -24.97 -8.71 6.60
N PRO A 50 -24.99 -10.06 6.59
CA PRO A 50 -26.17 -10.83 7.03
C PRO A 50 -26.42 -10.78 8.54
N GLU A 51 -25.40 -10.44 9.31
CA GLU A 51 -25.47 -10.27 10.77
C GLU A 51 -26.02 -8.88 11.16
N PHE A 52 -26.07 -7.92 10.22
CA PHE A 52 -26.47 -6.56 10.52
C PHE A 52 -27.95 -6.33 10.14
N PRO A 53 -28.80 -5.87 11.07
CA PRO A 53 -30.25 -6.02 10.94
C PRO A 53 -30.91 -5.10 9.90
N TYR A 54 -30.22 -4.10 9.33
CA TYR A 54 -30.76 -3.17 8.33
C TYR A 54 -29.68 -2.48 7.49
N THR A 55 -29.94 -2.25 6.20
CA THR A 55 -29.03 -1.43 5.36
C THR A 55 -29.53 0.00 5.21
N LEU A 56 -30.85 0.21 5.33
CA LEU A 56 -31.49 1.50 5.16
C LEU A 56 -31.85 2.21 6.46
N VAL A 57 -31.73 3.54 6.44
CA VAL A 57 -32.03 4.44 7.55
C VAL A 57 -32.84 5.64 7.03
N PRO A 58 -34.18 5.60 7.11
CA PRO A 58 -35.02 6.79 6.94
C PRO A 58 -34.90 7.70 8.17
N VAL A 59 -34.72 9.00 7.94
CA VAL A 59 -34.54 10.03 8.98
C VAL A 59 -35.46 11.21 8.69
N GLN A 60 -36.06 11.81 9.71
CA GLN A 60 -36.93 12.98 9.55
C GLN A 60 -36.17 14.16 8.91
N LYS A 61 -36.69 14.67 7.79
CA LYS A 61 -36.18 15.85 7.11
C LYS A 61 -37.26 16.53 6.27
N ASN A 62 -37.53 17.80 6.55
CA ASN A 62 -38.46 18.63 5.78
C ASN A 62 -38.00 18.77 4.31
N GLY A 63 -38.98 18.77 3.39
CA GLY A 63 -38.73 18.92 1.95
C GLY A 63 -38.15 17.68 1.24
N ALA A 64 -38.18 16.52 1.89
CA ALA A 64 -37.81 15.24 1.29
C ALA A 64 -38.95 14.21 1.44
N SER A 65 -38.94 13.20 0.56
CA SER A 65 -39.88 12.09 0.53
C SER A 65 -39.13 10.75 0.47
N VAL A 66 -39.79 9.68 0.93
CA VAL A 66 -39.28 8.30 0.89
C VAL A 66 -40.42 7.34 0.55
N ASN A 67 -40.11 6.29 -0.22
CA ASN A 67 -41.03 5.18 -0.48
C ASN A 67 -40.97 4.17 0.65
N PHE A 68 -42.10 3.85 1.26
CA PHE A 68 -42.23 2.85 2.32
C PHE A 68 -43.18 1.71 1.92
N TYR A 69 -42.88 0.49 2.35
CA TYR A 69 -43.70 -0.70 2.15
C TYR A 69 -44.27 -1.19 3.49
N GLN A 70 -45.43 -1.85 3.46
CA GLN A 70 -46.09 -2.35 4.67
C GLN A 70 -45.62 -3.76 5.06
N TYR A 71 -45.32 -3.94 6.34
CA TYR A 71 -44.91 -5.22 6.94
C TYR A 71 -45.76 -5.54 8.17
N HIS A 72 -46.10 -6.82 8.34
CA HIS A 72 -46.64 -7.35 9.58
C HIS A 72 -45.73 -8.45 10.14
N PHE A 73 -45.65 -8.58 11.46
CA PHE A 73 -44.73 -9.50 12.15
C PHE A 73 -45.51 -10.62 12.87
N PRO A 74 -45.91 -11.71 12.19
CA PRO A 74 -46.74 -12.77 12.76
C PRO A 74 -46.09 -13.49 13.94
N SER A 75 -44.75 -13.56 14.00
CA SER A 75 -44.01 -14.24 15.08
C SER A 75 -43.53 -13.30 16.20
N GLY A 76 -44.10 -12.10 16.31
CA GLY A 76 -43.74 -11.08 17.29
C GLY A 76 -42.92 -9.94 16.70
N THR A 77 -43.21 -8.72 17.17
CA THR A 77 -42.57 -7.48 16.72
C THR A 77 -41.14 -7.35 17.26
N PRO A 78 -40.14 -7.00 16.42
CA PRO A 78 -38.80 -6.67 16.87
C PRO A 78 -38.77 -5.46 17.83
N ASP A 79 -37.78 -5.43 18.72
CA ASP A 79 -37.52 -4.27 19.57
C ASP A 79 -36.82 -3.16 18.76
N PHE A 80 -37.62 -2.40 18.01
CA PHE A 80 -37.13 -1.34 17.12
C PHE A 80 -36.31 -0.28 17.84
N LYS A 81 -36.61 0.00 19.12
CA LYS A 81 -35.83 0.94 19.94
C LYS A 81 -34.43 0.44 20.23
N LYS A 82 -34.26 -0.87 20.55
CA LYS A 82 -32.92 -1.47 20.65
C LYS A 82 -32.15 -1.45 19.32
N LEU A 83 -32.85 -1.47 18.19
CA LEU A 83 -32.26 -1.33 16.85
C LEU A 83 -31.92 0.12 16.47
N GLY A 84 -32.29 1.10 17.31
CA GLY A 84 -32.04 2.53 17.11
C GLY A 84 -33.15 3.31 16.42
N PHE A 85 -34.27 2.65 16.09
CA PHE A 85 -35.43 3.26 15.45
C PHE A 85 -36.47 3.76 16.46
N ASP A 86 -36.92 5.00 16.25
CA ASP A 86 -38.17 5.53 16.78
C ASP A 86 -39.32 5.26 15.80
N SER A 87 -40.54 5.58 16.22
CA SER A 87 -41.74 5.32 15.43
C SER A 87 -42.77 6.44 15.46
N THR A 88 -43.57 6.54 14.39
CA THR A 88 -44.67 7.50 14.29
C THR A 88 -45.84 6.88 13.54
N ILE A 89 -47.03 6.97 14.13
CA ILE A 89 -48.26 6.38 13.60
C ILE A 89 -48.80 7.27 12.46
N THR A 90 -49.25 6.64 11.38
CA THR A 90 -49.93 7.30 10.24
C THR A 90 -51.19 6.52 9.85
N SER A 91 -51.97 7.07 8.91
CA SER A 91 -53.13 6.38 8.32
C SER A 91 -52.81 5.01 7.70
N ASN A 92 -51.55 4.81 7.29
CA ASN A 92 -51.09 3.66 6.51
C ASN A 92 -50.30 2.66 7.38
N GLY A 93 -50.07 2.95 8.66
CA GLY A 93 -49.27 2.14 9.58
C GLY A 93 -48.23 2.96 10.33
N THR A 94 -47.38 2.26 11.08
CA THR A 94 -46.34 2.84 11.94
C THR A 94 -45.03 2.98 11.16
N ILE A 95 -44.61 4.21 10.87
CA ILE A 95 -43.29 4.50 10.28
C ILE A 95 -42.21 4.15 11.27
N LEU A 96 -41.20 3.41 10.83
CA LEU A 96 -39.94 3.22 11.53
C LEU A 96 -38.89 4.18 10.95
N TYR A 97 -38.25 4.98 11.80
CA TYR A 97 -37.25 5.97 11.39
C TYR A 97 -36.20 6.19 12.47
N MET A 98 -35.07 6.81 12.13
CA MET A 98 -34.08 7.22 13.12
C MET A 98 -34.08 8.73 13.33
N THR A 99 -33.78 9.14 14.56
CA THR A 99 -33.47 10.54 14.87
C THR A 99 -32.14 10.94 14.23
N GLN A 100 -31.96 12.25 14.03
CA GLN A 100 -30.69 12.80 13.55
C GLN A 100 -29.52 12.45 14.49
N GLU A 101 -29.78 12.33 15.80
CA GLU A 101 -28.78 11.92 16.81
C GLU A 101 -28.36 10.46 16.62
N ASN A 102 -29.30 9.54 16.43
CA ASN A 102 -28.99 8.13 16.19
C ASN A 102 -28.31 7.91 14.83
N LEU A 103 -28.68 8.68 13.80
CA LEU A 103 -27.93 8.71 12.55
C LEU A 103 -26.47 9.11 12.81
N VAL A 104 -26.22 10.24 13.51
CA VAL A 104 -24.85 10.68 13.82
C VAL A 104 -24.05 9.57 14.50
N LYS A 105 -24.60 8.92 15.53
CA LYS A 105 -23.96 7.78 16.22
C LYS A 105 -23.54 6.67 15.23
N ILE A 106 -24.45 6.18 14.40
CA ILE A 106 -24.16 5.11 13.43
C ILE A 106 -23.12 5.56 12.39
N THR A 107 -23.21 6.80 11.93
CA THR A 107 -22.29 7.33 10.90
C THR A 107 -20.86 7.55 11.39
N THR A 108 -20.59 7.51 12.70
CA THR A 108 -19.22 7.41 13.22
C THR A 108 -18.59 6.03 13.01
N GLN A 109 -19.41 4.99 12.79
CA GLN A 109 -19.00 3.59 12.66
C GLN A 109 -19.30 2.97 11.29
N SER A 110 -19.96 3.69 10.38
CA SER A 110 -20.40 3.17 9.09
C SER A 110 -20.53 4.28 8.05
N ARG A 111 -19.94 4.08 6.88
CA ARG A 111 -20.08 4.97 5.74
C ARG A 111 -21.48 4.85 5.17
N TYR A 112 -22.00 5.97 4.68
CA TYR A 112 -23.39 6.07 4.25
C TYR A 112 -23.55 7.03 3.08
N VAL A 113 -24.56 6.77 2.25
CA VAL A 113 -24.92 7.62 1.12
C VAL A 113 -26.40 7.97 1.17
N THR A 114 -26.79 9.10 0.58
CA THR A 114 -28.20 9.44 0.36
C THR A 114 -28.75 8.64 -0.81
N VAL A 115 -29.89 7.98 -0.63
CA VAL A 115 -30.66 7.42 -1.74
C VAL A 115 -31.37 8.57 -2.45
N LYS A 116 -31.13 8.74 -3.76
CA LYS A 116 -31.81 9.77 -4.57
C LYS A 116 -33.32 9.50 -4.59
N GLU A 117 -34.12 10.56 -4.53
CA GLU A 117 -35.60 10.51 -4.56
C GLU A 117 -36.26 9.65 -3.45
N GLY A 118 -35.48 9.13 -2.51
CA GLY A 118 -35.99 8.28 -1.42
C GLY A 118 -36.56 6.93 -1.88
N ASN A 119 -36.27 6.49 -3.10
CA ASN A 119 -36.80 5.26 -3.68
C ASN A 119 -35.71 4.19 -3.79
N TRP A 120 -35.66 3.25 -2.83
CA TRP A 120 -34.64 2.21 -2.80
C TRP A 120 -34.70 1.27 -4.01
N GLN A 121 -35.90 0.89 -4.46
CA GLN A 121 -36.06 -0.10 -5.52
C GLN A 121 -35.51 0.35 -6.89
N LEU A 122 -35.29 1.66 -7.09
CA LEU A 122 -34.68 2.21 -8.30
C LEU A 122 -33.14 2.21 -8.30
N VAL A 123 -32.50 1.87 -7.18
CA VAL A 123 -31.02 1.90 -7.05
C VAL A 123 -30.45 0.69 -6.30
N SER A 124 -31.30 -0.17 -5.74
CA SER A 124 -30.89 -1.29 -4.90
C SER A 124 -29.99 -2.26 -5.65
N LYS A 125 -30.37 -2.60 -6.88
CA LYS A 125 -29.61 -3.49 -7.77
C LYS A 125 -28.20 -2.95 -8.00
N GLU A 126 -28.08 -1.72 -8.46
CA GLU A 126 -26.82 -1.02 -8.73
C GLU A 126 -25.93 -0.95 -7.47
N PHE A 127 -26.54 -0.77 -6.30
CA PHE A 127 -25.83 -0.72 -5.03
C PHE A 127 -25.28 -2.10 -4.63
N TYR A 128 -26.06 -3.18 -4.79
CA TYR A 128 -25.57 -4.54 -4.56
C TYR A 128 -24.52 -4.95 -5.60
N GLU A 129 -24.69 -4.61 -6.89
CA GLU A 129 -23.71 -4.85 -7.94
C GLU A 129 -22.34 -4.21 -7.61
N LEU A 130 -22.33 -2.96 -7.12
CA LEU A 130 -21.10 -2.30 -6.66
C LEU A 130 -20.42 -3.02 -5.48
N VAL A 131 -21.20 -3.62 -4.57
CA VAL A 131 -20.67 -4.36 -3.41
C VAL A 131 -20.13 -5.73 -3.82
N ALA A 132 -20.82 -6.44 -4.71
CA ALA A 132 -20.30 -7.64 -5.35
C ALA A 132 -19.00 -7.36 -6.12
N PHE A 133 -18.93 -6.27 -6.90
CA PHE A 133 -17.69 -5.87 -7.58
C PHE A 133 -16.53 -5.59 -6.61
N TYR A 134 -16.78 -5.12 -5.40
CA TYR A 134 -15.74 -5.01 -4.37
C TYR A 134 -15.33 -6.39 -3.84
N HIS A 135 -16.28 -7.26 -3.54
CA HIS A 135 -15.99 -8.63 -3.08
C HIS A 135 -15.40 -9.56 -4.15
N LEU A 136 -15.50 -9.19 -5.43
CA LEU A 136 -14.93 -9.89 -6.60
C LEU A 136 -13.63 -9.24 -7.13
N ASP A 137 -12.97 -8.38 -6.33
CA ASP A 137 -11.71 -7.71 -6.72
C ASP A 137 -11.84 -6.86 -8.01
N ILE A 138 -13.05 -6.48 -8.44
CA ILE A 138 -13.25 -5.64 -9.62
C ILE A 138 -12.98 -4.18 -9.28
N ILE A 139 -13.35 -3.74 -8.08
CA ILE A 139 -12.97 -2.43 -7.52
C ILE A 139 -12.18 -2.60 -6.21
N PRO A 140 -11.12 -1.81 -5.97
CA PRO A 140 -10.25 -1.99 -4.81
C PRO A 140 -10.86 -1.50 -3.50
N GLN A 141 -11.84 -0.60 -3.56
CA GLN A 141 -12.53 -0.07 -2.39
C GLN A 141 -13.93 0.45 -2.74
N LEU A 142 -14.89 0.20 -1.84
CA LEU A 142 -16.16 0.92 -1.84
C LEU A 142 -15.89 2.39 -1.48
N SER A 143 -16.35 3.32 -2.31
CA SER A 143 -16.20 4.77 -2.06
C SER A 143 -17.53 5.49 -2.26
N LEU A 144 -17.75 6.56 -1.48
CA LEU A 144 -18.98 7.37 -1.54
C LEU A 144 -19.25 7.97 -2.92
N ASN A 145 -18.23 8.12 -3.77
CA ASN A 145 -18.38 8.71 -5.10
C ASN A 145 -18.96 7.71 -6.11
N LEU A 146 -18.63 6.42 -6.01
CA LEU A 146 -19.20 5.37 -6.85
C LEU A 146 -20.73 5.31 -6.72
N PHE A 147 -21.22 5.25 -5.47
CA PHE A 147 -22.66 5.23 -5.18
C PHE A 147 -23.41 6.54 -5.52
N LYS A 148 -22.70 7.68 -5.64
CA LYS A 148 -23.31 8.97 -6.02
C LYS A 148 -23.47 9.12 -7.54
N SER A 149 -22.50 8.65 -8.31
CA SER A 149 -22.50 8.79 -9.77
C SER A 149 -23.24 7.64 -10.45
N LEU A 150 -22.97 6.38 -10.07
CA LEU A 150 -23.40 5.15 -10.77
C LEU A 150 -22.97 5.05 -12.25
N GLN A 151 -22.28 6.06 -12.79
CA GLN A 151 -21.99 6.26 -14.22
C GLN A 151 -20.99 5.26 -14.86
N ASP A 152 -20.43 4.34 -14.07
CA ASP A 152 -19.40 3.41 -14.52
C ASP A 152 -19.80 1.93 -14.36
N ILE A 153 -21.03 1.60 -13.95
CA ILE A 153 -21.46 0.21 -13.70
C ILE A 153 -21.29 -0.68 -14.95
N ASP A 154 -21.62 -0.18 -16.15
CA ASP A 154 -21.40 -0.93 -17.40
C ASP A 154 -19.91 -1.25 -17.64
N LYS A 155 -19.01 -0.32 -17.29
CA LYS A 155 -17.56 -0.54 -17.41
C LYS A 155 -17.05 -1.54 -16.37
N LEU A 156 -17.61 -1.51 -15.15
CA LEU A 156 -17.30 -2.49 -14.11
C LEU A 156 -17.82 -3.89 -14.49
N SER A 157 -18.99 -3.98 -15.12
CA SER A 157 -19.55 -5.21 -15.69
C SER A 157 -18.67 -5.77 -16.81
N GLN A 158 -18.19 -4.92 -17.73
CA GLN A 158 -17.21 -5.31 -18.75
C GLN A 158 -15.88 -5.78 -18.15
N LEU A 159 -15.38 -5.10 -17.11
CA LEU A 159 -14.17 -5.50 -16.39
C LEU A 159 -14.36 -6.83 -15.64
N TYR A 160 -15.54 -7.05 -15.06
CA TYR A 160 -15.97 -8.30 -14.44
C TYR A 160 -15.93 -9.46 -15.45
N HIS A 161 -16.62 -9.34 -16.59
CA HIS A 161 -16.60 -10.38 -17.61
C HIS A 161 -15.17 -10.69 -18.09
N LYS A 162 -14.36 -9.65 -18.31
CA LYS A 162 -12.94 -9.79 -18.70
C LYS A 162 -12.08 -10.46 -17.63
N LYS A 163 -12.24 -10.12 -16.35
CA LYS A 163 -11.45 -10.72 -15.24
C LYS A 163 -11.83 -12.17 -14.99
N TYR A 164 -13.13 -12.50 -15.04
CA TYR A 164 -13.66 -13.83 -14.72
C TYR A 164 -13.73 -14.80 -15.90
N ASP A 165 -13.25 -14.38 -17.08
CA ASP A 165 -13.19 -15.21 -18.29
C ASP A 165 -14.60 -15.64 -18.77
N ILE A 166 -15.55 -14.72 -18.65
CA ILE A 166 -16.94 -14.91 -19.03
C ILE A 166 -17.05 -14.46 -20.49
N ASP A 167 -17.17 -15.43 -21.39
CA ASP A 167 -17.35 -15.16 -22.82
C ASP A 167 -18.68 -14.44 -23.06
N SER A 168 -18.65 -13.48 -23.97
CA SER A 168 -19.79 -12.73 -24.51
C SER A 168 -21.00 -13.58 -24.94
N ALA A 169 -20.78 -14.85 -25.30
CA ALA A 169 -21.85 -15.80 -25.65
C ALA A 169 -22.63 -16.33 -24.44
N HIS A 170 -22.09 -16.25 -23.23
CA HIS A 170 -22.71 -16.74 -21.99
C HIS A 170 -22.76 -15.60 -20.96
N VAL A 171 -23.91 -14.92 -20.86
CA VAL A 171 -24.11 -13.85 -19.88
C VAL A 171 -24.24 -14.43 -18.47
N VAL A 172 -23.11 -14.74 -17.83
CA VAL A 172 -23.05 -15.20 -16.44
C VAL A 172 -23.30 -14.01 -15.51
N SER A 173 -24.58 -13.83 -15.12
CA SER A 173 -25.00 -12.82 -14.15
C SER A 173 -24.24 -12.99 -12.82
N LEU A 174 -24.15 -11.92 -12.03
CA LEU A 174 -23.55 -11.98 -10.69
C LEU A 174 -24.28 -13.01 -9.79
N ALA A 175 -25.60 -13.15 -9.93
CA ALA A 175 -26.36 -14.19 -9.23
C ALA A 175 -26.01 -15.61 -9.72
N SER A 176 -25.84 -15.79 -11.03
CA SER A 176 -25.37 -17.07 -11.61
C SER A 176 -24.00 -17.46 -11.08
N LEU A 177 -23.03 -16.53 -11.06
CA LEU A 177 -21.72 -16.75 -10.45
C LEU A 177 -21.84 -17.05 -8.96
N TYR A 178 -22.60 -16.26 -8.19
CA TYR A 178 -22.80 -16.51 -6.76
C TYR A 178 -23.32 -17.94 -6.50
N ASN A 179 -24.35 -18.36 -7.22
CA ASN A 179 -24.97 -19.68 -7.08
C ASN A 179 -24.00 -20.81 -7.49
N GLU A 180 -23.19 -20.59 -8.53
CA GLU A 180 -22.11 -21.51 -8.94
C GLU A 180 -21.05 -21.65 -7.84
N LEU A 181 -20.55 -20.53 -7.31
CA LEU A 181 -19.52 -20.50 -6.28
C LEU A 181 -20.02 -21.12 -4.97
N ASN A 182 -21.27 -20.87 -4.55
CA ASN A 182 -21.86 -21.52 -3.38
C ASN A 182 -22.01 -23.04 -3.59
N SER A 183 -22.40 -23.48 -4.80
CA SER A 183 -22.51 -24.91 -5.14
C SER A 183 -21.15 -25.61 -5.13
N LEU A 184 -20.10 -24.96 -5.63
CA LEU A 184 -18.72 -25.45 -5.58
C LEU A 184 -18.19 -25.55 -4.14
N LEU A 185 -18.39 -24.52 -3.32
CA LEU A 185 -18.00 -24.55 -1.91
C LEU A 185 -18.77 -25.63 -1.12
N LEU A 186 -20.04 -25.85 -1.44
CA LEU A 186 -20.86 -26.90 -0.82
C LEU A 186 -20.34 -28.29 -1.21
N PHE A 187 -20.03 -28.49 -2.49
CA PHE A 187 -19.45 -29.74 -3.01
C PHE A 187 -18.14 -30.10 -2.31
N PHE A 188 -17.26 -29.13 -2.03
CA PHE A 188 -16.00 -29.34 -1.32
C PHE A 188 -16.11 -29.24 0.22
N GLY A 189 -17.30 -29.00 0.77
CA GLY A 189 -17.55 -29.00 2.23
C GLY A 189 -17.20 -27.71 2.98
N TYR A 190 -16.91 -26.62 2.28
CA TYR A 190 -16.61 -25.31 2.88
C TYR A 190 -17.86 -24.52 3.29
N THR A 191 -19.04 -24.90 2.82
CA THR A 191 -20.33 -24.41 3.33
C THR A 191 -21.28 -25.57 3.60
N ASN A 192 -22.18 -25.39 4.56
CA ASN A 192 -23.23 -26.34 4.92
C ASN A 192 -24.64 -25.88 4.50
N LYS A 193 -24.74 -24.78 3.75
CA LYS A 193 -26.01 -24.21 3.29
C LYS A 193 -26.03 -24.06 1.77
N ASN A 194 -26.98 -24.72 1.12
CA ASN A 194 -27.32 -24.38 -0.26
C ASN A 194 -28.25 -23.15 -0.26
N VAL A 195 -27.68 -21.96 -0.21
CA VAL A 195 -28.45 -20.71 -0.35
C VAL A 195 -28.43 -20.32 -1.82
N ILE A 196 -29.55 -20.49 -2.49
CA ILE A 196 -29.77 -20.04 -3.87
C ILE A 196 -30.45 -18.68 -3.80
N PHE A 197 -29.92 -17.68 -4.50
CA PHE A 197 -30.55 -16.37 -4.65
C PHE A 197 -31.05 -16.13 -6.08
N SER A 198 -31.97 -15.16 -6.20
CA SER A 198 -32.51 -14.65 -7.47
C SER A 198 -31.56 -13.66 -8.13
N ASP A 199 -31.81 -13.29 -9.39
CA ASP A 199 -30.99 -12.33 -10.16
C ASP A 199 -30.90 -10.90 -9.55
N HIS A 200 -31.66 -10.62 -8.49
CA HIS A 200 -31.72 -9.30 -7.84
C HIS A 200 -31.00 -9.25 -6.49
N TYR A 201 -30.46 -10.37 -5.99
CA TYR A 201 -29.78 -10.42 -4.71
C TYR A 201 -28.66 -11.46 -4.71
N PHE A 202 -27.55 -11.15 -4.05
CA PHE A 202 -26.43 -12.06 -3.83
C PHE A 202 -25.63 -11.57 -2.60
N LEU A 203 -24.82 -12.46 -2.03
CA LEU A 203 -24.03 -12.18 -0.83
C LEU A 203 -22.60 -12.70 -0.97
N PHE A 204 -21.82 -12.16 -1.90
CA PHE A 204 -20.41 -12.53 -2.06
C PHE A 204 -19.61 -12.31 -0.77
N SER A 205 -20.00 -11.34 0.05
CA SER A 205 -19.52 -11.18 1.43
C SER A 205 -19.53 -12.49 2.24
N SER A 206 -20.60 -13.28 2.10
CA SER A 206 -20.89 -14.48 2.90
C SER A 206 -20.17 -15.72 2.44
N LEU A 207 -19.53 -15.66 1.25
CA LEU A 207 -18.67 -16.71 0.69
C LEU A 207 -17.18 -16.43 0.93
N ARG A 208 -16.79 -15.21 1.33
CA ARG A 208 -15.37 -14.81 1.47
C ARG A 208 -14.59 -15.64 2.47
N LEU A 209 -15.20 -16.00 3.61
CA LEU A 209 -14.52 -16.80 4.64
C LEU A 209 -14.26 -18.23 4.16
N GLN A 210 -15.21 -18.79 3.42
CA GLN A 210 -15.19 -20.13 2.84
C GLN A 210 -14.21 -20.20 1.66
N PHE A 211 -14.17 -19.16 0.81
CA PHE A 211 -13.14 -19.01 -0.22
C PHE A 211 -11.74 -18.86 0.37
N ARG A 212 -11.59 -18.08 1.44
CA ARG A 212 -10.31 -17.95 2.15
C ARG A 212 -9.87 -19.30 2.72
N GLN A 213 -10.78 -20.04 3.37
CA GLN A 213 -10.47 -21.35 3.92
C GLN A 213 -10.06 -22.32 2.80
N PHE A 214 -10.83 -22.39 1.70
CA PHE A 214 -10.49 -23.18 0.51
C PHE A 214 -9.09 -22.85 -0.02
N VAL A 215 -8.74 -21.57 -0.19
CA VAL A 215 -7.42 -21.20 -0.70
C VAL A 215 -6.31 -21.51 0.29
N ASN A 216 -6.51 -21.28 1.60
CA ASN A 216 -5.54 -21.63 2.62
C ASN A 216 -5.26 -23.14 2.66
N ASP A 217 -6.30 -23.96 2.55
CA ASP A 217 -6.22 -25.42 2.63
C ASP A 217 -5.61 -26.04 1.35
N CYS A 218 -5.79 -25.41 0.18
CA CYS A 218 -5.33 -25.91 -1.11
C CYS A 218 -4.03 -25.25 -1.64
N PHE A 219 -3.73 -24.02 -1.24
CA PHE A 219 -2.64 -23.20 -1.80
C PHE A 219 -1.91 -22.41 -0.70
N SER A 220 -1.05 -23.09 0.05
CA SER A 220 -0.31 -22.54 1.21
C SER A 220 0.57 -21.33 0.93
N THR A 221 0.88 -21.01 -0.34
CA THR A 221 1.66 -19.84 -0.75
C THR A 221 0.78 -18.64 -1.20
N ILE A 222 -0.48 -18.86 -1.54
CA ILE A 222 -1.35 -17.81 -2.09
C ILE A 222 -2.01 -17.02 -0.96
N TYR A 223 -1.33 -15.96 -0.53
CA TYR A 223 -1.94 -14.90 0.28
C TYR A 223 -3.05 -14.18 -0.51
N MET A 224 -4.30 -14.63 -0.38
CA MET A 224 -5.45 -13.76 -0.68
C MET A 224 -5.52 -12.63 0.34
N SER A 225 -5.82 -11.42 -0.14
CA SER A 225 -6.19 -10.32 0.77
C SER A 225 -7.46 -10.70 1.55
N ASP A 226 -7.62 -10.15 2.76
CA ASP A 226 -8.82 -10.41 3.58
C ASP A 226 -10.15 -10.02 2.89
N CYS A 227 -10.10 -9.25 1.79
CA CYS A 227 -11.22 -8.47 1.28
C CYS A 227 -11.97 -9.05 0.07
N ALA A 228 -11.40 -9.96 -0.72
CA ALA A 228 -12.00 -10.35 -2.01
C ALA A 228 -11.78 -11.81 -2.45
N ILE A 229 -12.78 -12.35 -3.14
CA ILE A 229 -12.76 -13.59 -3.92
C ILE A 229 -12.09 -13.28 -5.26
N THR A 230 -10.85 -13.74 -5.48
CA THR A 230 -10.11 -13.38 -6.69
C THR A 230 -10.53 -14.23 -7.91
N PRO A 231 -10.36 -13.73 -9.15
CA PRO A 231 -10.53 -14.53 -10.36
C PRO A 231 -9.64 -15.78 -10.39
N SER A 232 -8.44 -15.71 -9.81
CA SER A 232 -7.53 -16.87 -9.70
C SER A 232 -8.14 -17.98 -8.82
N ALA A 233 -8.64 -17.62 -7.63
CA ALA A 233 -9.30 -18.56 -6.74
C ALA A 233 -10.54 -19.21 -7.37
N VAL A 234 -11.33 -18.44 -8.15
CA VAL A 234 -12.47 -18.98 -8.90
C VAL A 234 -12.04 -19.92 -10.03
N LYS A 235 -10.98 -19.59 -10.78
CA LYS A 235 -10.42 -20.52 -11.78
C LYS A 235 -9.87 -21.80 -11.12
N GLN A 236 -9.25 -21.70 -9.95
CA GLN A 236 -8.73 -22.84 -9.19
C GLN A 236 -9.83 -23.79 -8.69
N ILE A 237 -10.89 -23.29 -8.04
CA ILE A 237 -11.98 -24.16 -7.55
C ILE A 237 -12.75 -24.81 -8.71
N ARG A 238 -12.96 -24.09 -9.82
CA ARG A 238 -13.52 -24.63 -11.07
C ARG A 238 -12.62 -25.73 -11.67
N ALA A 239 -11.30 -25.51 -11.69
CA ALA A 239 -10.33 -26.47 -12.19
C ALA A 239 -10.29 -27.74 -11.32
N LEU A 240 -10.35 -27.60 -9.99
CA LEU A 240 -10.42 -28.74 -9.06
C LEU A 240 -11.71 -29.55 -9.25
N PHE A 241 -12.86 -28.90 -9.41
CA PHE A 241 -14.13 -29.58 -9.70
C PHE A 241 -14.08 -30.32 -11.05
N ARG A 242 -13.52 -29.67 -12.08
CA ARG A 242 -13.28 -30.29 -13.39
C ARG A 242 -12.37 -31.50 -13.29
N PHE A 243 -11.28 -31.42 -12.51
CA PHE A 243 -10.37 -32.54 -12.24
C PHE A 243 -11.13 -33.71 -11.61
N VAL A 244 -11.86 -33.48 -10.50
CA VAL A 244 -12.64 -34.53 -9.82
C VAL A 244 -13.61 -35.22 -10.76
N ARG A 245 -14.40 -34.44 -11.52
CA ARG A 245 -15.36 -34.99 -12.49
C ARG A 245 -14.68 -35.84 -13.58
N LEU A 246 -13.57 -35.36 -14.16
CA LEU A 246 -12.86 -36.08 -15.21
C LEU A 246 -12.15 -37.33 -14.67
N ALA A 247 -11.54 -37.25 -13.49
CA ALA A 247 -10.89 -38.38 -12.84
C ALA A 247 -11.88 -39.50 -12.50
N LEU A 248 -13.05 -39.15 -11.95
CA LEU A 248 -14.15 -40.12 -11.71
C LEU A 248 -14.60 -40.81 -13.00
N GLY A 249 -14.78 -40.05 -14.09
CA GLY A 249 -15.07 -40.61 -15.40
C GLY A 249 -14.01 -41.62 -15.87
N LYS A 250 -12.71 -41.31 -15.73
CA LYS A 250 -11.60 -42.24 -16.03
C LYS A 250 -11.57 -43.46 -15.09
N LEU A 251 -12.06 -43.32 -13.87
CA LEU A 251 -12.20 -44.42 -12.92
C LEU A 251 -13.38 -45.35 -13.26
N GLY A 252 -14.30 -44.95 -14.15
CA GLY A 252 -15.50 -45.70 -14.54
C GLY A 252 -16.77 -45.23 -13.83
N TYR A 253 -16.71 -44.08 -13.17
CA TYR A 253 -17.84 -43.42 -12.50
C TYR A 253 -18.40 -42.37 -13.45
N GLU A 254 -19.32 -42.80 -14.32
CA GLU A 254 -20.02 -41.89 -15.23
C GLU A 254 -21.05 -41.03 -14.51
N ASP A 255 -21.13 -39.78 -14.92
CA ASP A 255 -22.07 -38.80 -14.38
C ASP A 255 -23.47 -39.07 -14.95
N THR A 256 -24.47 -39.27 -14.10
CA THR A 256 -25.85 -39.40 -14.57
C THR A 256 -26.27 -38.09 -15.23
N GLN A 257 -26.86 -38.17 -16.43
CA GLN A 257 -27.31 -36.96 -17.17
C GLN A 257 -28.47 -36.29 -16.42
N SER A 258 -28.15 -35.34 -15.53
CA SER A 258 -29.13 -34.48 -14.85
C SER A 258 -28.92 -33.03 -15.25
N GLU A 259 -29.96 -32.22 -15.06
CA GLU A 259 -29.95 -30.78 -15.33
C GLU A 259 -28.99 -30.02 -14.40
N ASN A 260 -28.57 -30.61 -13.27
CA ASN A 260 -27.64 -30.00 -12.32
C ASN A 260 -26.36 -30.85 -12.16
N ILE A 261 -25.33 -30.44 -12.89
CA ILE A 261 -23.99 -31.05 -12.86
C ILE A 261 -23.40 -31.20 -11.45
N TYR A 262 -23.67 -30.27 -10.52
CA TYR A 262 -23.16 -30.38 -9.15
C TYR A 262 -23.82 -31.51 -8.39
N HIS A 263 -25.13 -31.70 -8.59
CA HIS A 263 -25.87 -32.80 -7.96
C HIS A 263 -25.45 -34.17 -8.51
N SER A 264 -25.31 -34.31 -9.84
CA SER A 264 -24.80 -35.55 -10.43
C SER A 264 -23.40 -35.89 -9.94
N VAL A 265 -22.45 -34.95 -10.00
CA VAL A 265 -21.07 -35.21 -9.57
C VAL A 265 -21.01 -35.50 -8.07
N THR A 266 -21.88 -34.90 -7.24
CA THR A 266 -22.01 -35.27 -5.81
C THR A 266 -22.46 -36.72 -5.63
N ALA A 267 -23.50 -37.16 -6.34
CA ALA A 267 -23.96 -38.55 -6.28
C ALA A 267 -22.88 -39.54 -6.75
N THR A 268 -22.12 -39.15 -7.79
CA THR A 268 -20.96 -39.88 -8.32
C THR A 268 -19.81 -39.97 -7.31
N VAL A 269 -19.51 -38.88 -6.58
CA VAL A 269 -18.54 -38.86 -5.46
C VAL A 269 -19.00 -39.76 -4.32
N ASN A 270 -20.26 -39.66 -3.87
CA ASN A 270 -20.78 -40.50 -2.79
C ASN A 270 -20.72 -42.00 -3.14
N LYS A 271 -20.95 -42.35 -4.41
CA LYS A 271 -20.76 -43.72 -4.90
C LYS A 271 -19.29 -44.14 -4.81
N PHE A 272 -18.36 -43.32 -5.28
CA PHE A 272 -16.94 -43.58 -5.14
C PHE A 272 -16.52 -43.71 -3.65
N GLN A 273 -17.01 -42.84 -2.77
CA GLN A 273 -16.73 -42.92 -1.33
C GLN A 273 -17.16 -44.26 -0.74
N ARG A 274 -18.41 -44.71 -1.01
CA ARG A 274 -18.89 -46.04 -0.59
C ARG A 274 -18.01 -47.18 -1.09
N ASP A 275 -17.69 -47.19 -2.38
CA ASP A 275 -16.93 -48.28 -3.02
C ASP A 275 -15.50 -48.42 -2.46
N TYR A 276 -14.93 -47.32 -1.95
CA TYR A 276 -13.59 -47.27 -1.34
C TYR A 276 -13.59 -47.14 0.20
N GLY A 277 -14.75 -47.34 0.86
CA GLY A 277 -14.86 -47.35 2.33
C GLY A 277 -14.68 -45.99 3.01
N LEU A 278 -14.86 -44.88 2.28
CA LEU A 278 -14.88 -43.53 2.81
C LEU A 278 -16.30 -43.14 3.28
N PRO A 279 -16.44 -42.24 4.27
CA PRO A 279 -17.75 -41.76 4.69
C PRO A 279 -18.41 -40.91 3.60
N GLU A 280 -19.71 -41.10 3.37
CA GLU A 280 -20.49 -40.24 2.49
C GLU A 280 -20.52 -38.81 3.05
N SER A 281 -19.83 -37.92 2.35
CA SER A 281 -19.51 -36.57 2.81
C SER A 281 -19.17 -35.69 1.61
N PRO A 282 -19.10 -34.35 1.76
CA PRO A 282 -18.56 -33.50 0.70
C PRO A 282 -17.19 -33.99 0.21
N CYS A 283 -16.81 -33.61 -1.02
CA CYS A 283 -15.58 -34.05 -1.67
C CYS A 283 -14.34 -33.42 -0.99
N ASP A 284 -13.97 -33.96 0.17
CA ASP A 284 -12.90 -33.45 1.01
C ASP A 284 -11.50 -33.80 0.48
N ALA A 285 -10.47 -33.29 1.15
CA ALA A 285 -9.08 -33.57 0.80
C ALA A 285 -8.74 -35.08 0.80
N ASN A 286 -9.37 -35.88 1.66
CA ASN A 286 -9.15 -37.33 1.70
C ASN A 286 -9.78 -38.04 0.49
N THR A 287 -11.00 -37.64 0.12
CA THR A 287 -11.69 -38.09 -1.09
C THR A 287 -10.87 -37.75 -2.34
N ILE A 288 -10.39 -36.50 -2.46
CA ILE A 288 -9.55 -36.06 -3.59
C ILE A 288 -8.23 -36.85 -3.65
N ARG A 289 -7.56 -37.08 -2.51
CA ARG A 289 -6.35 -37.92 -2.43
C ARG A 289 -6.61 -39.36 -2.85
N MET A 290 -7.76 -39.93 -2.47
CA MET A 290 -8.13 -41.29 -2.89
C MET A 290 -8.40 -41.35 -4.39
N ILE A 291 -9.17 -40.41 -4.95
CA ILE A 291 -9.40 -40.29 -6.40
C ILE A 291 -8.07 -40.21 -7.16
N LEU A 292 -7.15 -39.34 -6.72
CA LEU A 292 -5.82 -39.20 -7.31
C LEU A 292 -5.00 -40.50 -7.22
N THR A 293 -5.00 -41.17 -6.06
CA THR A 293 -4.29 -42.43 -5.86
C THR A 293 -4.80 -43.52 -6.80
N GLN A 294 -6.13 -43.69 -6.90
CA GLN A 294 -6.73 -44.69 -7.78
C GLN A 294 -6.51 -44.35 -9.26
N LEU A 295 -6.52 -43.06 -9.63
CA LEU A 295 -6.22 -42.61 -10.99
C LEU A 295 -4.77 -42.97 -11.37
N LEU A 296 -3.80 -42.67 -10.50
CA LEU A 296 -2.39 -42.99 -10.71
C LEU A 296 -2.13 -44.50 -10.76
N LEU A 297 -2.86 -45.32 -9.99
CA LEU A 297 -2.77 -46.78 -10.04
C LEU A 297 -3.32 -47.38 -11.35
N LYS A 298 -4.24 -46.71 -12.05
CA LYS A 298 -4.75 -47.15 -13.37
C LYS A 298 -3.84 -46.78 -14.53
N GLY A 299 -2.97 -45.77 -14.39
CA GLY A 299 -2.14 -45.25 -15.49
C GLY A 299 -0.72 -45.81 -15.48
N THR A 300 -0.22 -46.25 -16.64
CA THR A 300 1.23 -46.52 -16.83
C THR A 300 2.06 -45.24 -16.90
N ASP A 301 1.43 -44.10 -17.19
CA ASP A 301 2.04 -42.78 -17.25
C ASP A 301 1.22 -41.76 -16.42
N PRO A 302 1.72 -41.37 -15.23
CA PRO A 302 1.15 -40.33 -14.39
C PRO A 302 0.96 -38.97 -15.08
N VAL A 303 1.84 -38.57 -15.98
CA VAL A 303 1.80 -37.25 -16.64
C VAL A 303 0.65 -37.22 -17.63
N ASN A 304 0.56 -38.23 -18.49
CA ASN A 304 -0.51 -38.31 -19.49
C ASN A 304 -1.90 -38.49 -18.87
N ILE A 305 -2.03 -39.27 -17.78
CA ILE A 305 -3.34 -39.45 -17.14
C ILE A 305 -3.83 -38.16 -16.44
N LEU A 306 -2.92 -37.41 -15.79
CA LEU A 306 -3.24 -36.12 -15.16
C LEU A 306 -3.52 -35.03 -16.20
N ALA A 307 -2.76 -34.98 -17.30
CA ALA A 307 -3.05 -34.12 -18.45
C ALA A 307 -4.45 -34.41 -19.03
N SER A 308 -4.86 -35.67 -19.11
CA SER A 308 -6.21 -36.06 -19.58
C SER A 308 -7.35 -35.59 -18.64
N CYS A 309 -7.03 -35.30 -17.39
CA CYS A 309 -7.96 -34.70 -16.41
C CYS A 309 -7.86 -33.15 -16.35
N GLY A 310 -7.10 -32.53 -17.25
CA GLY A 310 -6.93 -31.08 -17.34
C GLY A 310 -5.82 -30.50 -16.45
N VAL A 311 -4.99 -31.34 -15.83
CA VAL A 311 -3.82 -30.89 -15.05
C VAL A 311 -2.64 -30.72 -16.00
N ASN A 312 -2.32 -29.49 -16.37
CA ASN A 312 -1.18 -29.22 -17.23
C ASN A 312 0.13 -29.36 -16.44
N ILE A 313 0.71 -30.56 -16.45
CA ILE A 313 2.07 -30.80 -15.93
C ILE A 313 3.05 -30.45 -17.04
N ALA A 314 3.25 -29.15 -17.24
CA ALA A 314 4.44 -28.67 -17.90
C ALA A 314 5.65 -29.03 -17.03
N ILE A 315 6.30 -30.16 -17.34
CA ILE A 315 7.67 -30.41 -16.88
C ILE A 315 8.54 -29.42 -17.66
N GLU A 316 8.62 -28.20 -17.14
CA GLU A 316 9.53 -27.18 -17.66
C GLU A 316 10.97 -27.70 -17.51
N ASN A 317 11.54 -28.21 -18.60
CA ASN A 317 12.98 -28.35 -18.77
C ASN A 317 13.63 -26.96 -18.95
N SER A 318 13.30 -26.01 -18.06
CA SER A 318 13.70 -24.61 -18.12
C SER A 318 15.04 -24.36 -17.41
N LEU A 319 16.08 -25.07 -17.86
CA LEU A 319 17.47 -24.79 -17.43
C LEU A 319 17.95 -23.40 -17.88
N ASP A 320 17.27 -22.77 -18.84
CA ASP A 320 17.64 -21.47 -19.43
C ASP A 320 16.75 -20.29 -19.00
N GLN A 321 15.68 -20.49 -18.22
CA GLN A 321 14.93 -19.37 -17.66
C GLN A 321 15.67 -18.78 -16.47
N LYS A 322 15.89 -17.46 -16.49
CA LYS A 322 16.55 -16.69 -15.43
C LYS A 322 15.65 -15.56 -14.95
N PHE A 323 15.86 -15.10 -13.72
CA PHE A 323 15.12 -13.96 -13.19
C PHE A 323 15.32 -12.70 -14.06
N GLY A 324 14.22 -11.99 -14.31
CA GLY A 324 14.24 -10.72 -15.02
C GLY A 324 14.86 -9.59 -14.19
N PRO A 325 15.14 -8.43 -14.80
CA PRO A 325 15.46 -7.23 -14.05
C PRO A 325 14.22 -6.73 -13.29
N ILE A 326 14.33 -6.60 -11.96
CA ILE A 326 13.27 -6.09 -11.08
C ILE A 326 12.77 -4.72 -11.56
N ASP A 327 11.45 -4.52 -11.69
CA ASP A 327 10.88 -3.24 -12.13
C ASP A 327 11.01 -2.15 -11.05
N LEU A 328 11.60 -1.02 -11.41
CA LEU A 328 12.01 0.05 -10.50
C LEU A 328 11.07 1.27 -10.51
N ARG A 329 10.02 1.26 -11.34
CA ARG A 329 9.20 2.45 -11.67
C ARG A 329 8.51 3.10 -10.47
N ASN A 330 8.26 2.36 -9.39
CA ASN A 330 7.48 2.80 -8.23
C ASN A 330 8.27 2.82 -6.90
N LEU A 331 9.61 2.80 -6.97
CA LEU A 331 10.49 2.82 -5.78
C LEU A 331 11.11 4.20 -5.56
N ASP A 332 11.35 4.60 -4.31
CA ASP A 332 12.19 5.74 -3.95
C ASP A 332 13.68 5.46 -4.28
N ASP A 333 14.55 6.47 -4.19
CA ASP A 333 15.93 6.35 -4.65
C ASP A 333 16.83 5.45 -3.78
N VAL A 334 16.44 5.18 -2.52
CA VAL A 334 17.13 4.22 -1.64
C VAL A 334 16.69 2.80 -2.00
N ALA A 335 15.38 2.57 -2.09
CA ALA A 335 14.79 1.31 -2.51
C ALA A 335 15.22 0.93 -3.95
N LYS A 336 15.31 1.88 -4.89
CA LYS A 336 15.87 1.66 -6.24
C LYS A 336 17.29 1.13 -6.20
N ARG A 337 18.17 1.72 -5.39
CA ARG A 337 19.59 1.29 -5.27
C ARG A 337 19.68 -0.12 -4.71
N PHE A 338 18.90 -0.42 -3.68
CA PHE A 338 18.88 -1.74 -3.05
C PHE A 338 18.29 -2.82 -3.98
N ALA A 339 17.14 -2.54 -4.62
CA ALA A 339 16.55 -3.40 -5.63
C ALA A 339 17.47 -3.63 -6.85
N THR A 340 18.24 -2.61 -7.26
CA THR A 340 19.28 -2.78 -8.32
C THR A 340 20.40 -3.72 -7.88
N GLY A 341 20.82 -3.65 -6.62
CA GLY A 341 21.83 -4.56 -6.05
C GLY A 341 21.34 -6.01 -5.99
N ILE A 342 20.11 -6.22 -5.50
CA ILE A 342 19.45 -7.53 -5.49
C ILE A 342 19.26 -8.07 -6.92
N SER A 343 18.71 -7.27 -7.82
CA SER A 343 18.49 -7.63 -9.23
C SER A 343 19.79 -8.11 -9.90
N ARG A 344 20.93 -7.44 -9.63
CA ARG A 344 22.24 -7.89 -10.14
C ARG A 344 22.70 -9.24 -9.59
N ALA A 345 22.37 -9.56 -8.34
CA ALA A 345 22.72 -10.83 -7.71
C ALA A 345 21.78 -11.99 -8.13
N VAL A 346 20.51 -11.68 -8.43
CA VAL A 346 19.45 -12.67 -8.69
C VAL A 346 19.24 -12.94 -10.19
N ALA A 347 19.40 -11.94 -11.06
CA ALA A 347 19.27 -12.10 -12.53
C ALA A 347 20.14 -13.19 -13.20
N PRO A 348 21.33 -13.61 -12.70
CA PRO A 348 22.05 -14.75 -13.30
C PRO A 348 21.51 -16.13 -12.86
N LEU A 349 20.66 -16.21 -11.83
CA LEU A 349 20.17 -17.47 -11.25
C LEU A 349 19.04 -18.07 -12.09
N PRO A 350 18.95 -19.42 -12.20
CA PRO A 350 17.85 -20.09 -12.88
C PRO A 350 16.55 -20.00 -12.07
N ALA A 351 15.41 -19.89 -12.75
CA ALA A 351 14.09 -19.71 -12.15
C ALA A 351 13.00 -20.46 -12.95
N PRO A 352 12.15 -21.29 -12.31
CA PRO A 352 10.93 -21.79 -12.94
C PRO A 352 9.89 -20.68 -13.03
N SER A 353 9.08 -20.68 -14.10
CA SER A 353 8.23 -19.54 -14.48
C SER A 353 7.22 -19.11 -13.39
N SER A 354 6.75 -20.04 -12.57
CA SER A 354 5.83 -19.81 -11.46
C SER A 354 6.47 -19.12 -10.26
N ALA A 355 7.77 -19.30 -10.03
CA ALA A 355 8.47 -18.72 -8.87
C ALA A 355 8.95 -17.29 -9.12
N VAL A 356 9.11 -16.86 -10.37
CA VAL A 356 9.64 -15.53 -10.71
C VAL A 356 8.81 -14.41 -10.10
N ALA A 357 7.49 -14.41 -10.30
CA ALA A 357 6.62 -13.34 -9.80
C ALA A 357 6.50 -13.31 -8.27
N GLU A 358 6.57 -14.47 -7.62
CA GLU A 358 6.49 -14.59 -6.16
C GLU A 358 7.81 -14.18 -5.49
N VAL A 359 8.94 -14.61 -6.04
CA VAL A 359 10.28 -14.16 -5.63
C VAL A 359 10.48 -12.67 -5.93
N GLU A 360 10.04 -12.14 -7.08
CA GLU A 360 10.10 -10.69 -7.35
C GLU A 360 9.27 -9.88 -6.35
N LYS A 361 8.06 -10.35 -6.00
CA LYS A 361 7.22 -9.71 -4.98
C LYS A 361 7.88 -9.76 -3.60
N GLU A 362 8.45 -10.89 -3.21
CA GLU A 362 9.11 -11.04 -1.91
C GLU A 362 10.43 -10.27 -1.84
N LEU A 363 11.20 -10.22 -2.94
CA LEU A 363 12.39 -9.37 -3.06
C LEU A 363 12.03 -7.88 -3.06
N LEU A 364 10.92 -7.46 -3.64
CA LEU A 364 10.39 -6.09 -3.53
C LEU A 364 9.94 -5.78 -2.09
N SER A 365 9.32 -6.73 -1.41
CA SER A 365 8.94 -6.62 0.01
C SER A 365 10.18 -6.49 0.91
N VAL A 366 11.18 -7.35 0.74
CA VAL A 366 12.47 -7.30 1.44
C VAL A 366 13.25 -6.04 1.08
N ALA A 367 13.21 -5.58 -0.18
CA ALA A 367 13.86 -4.34 -0.58
C ALA A 367 13.21 -3.10 0.04
N LYS A 368 11.88 -3.10 0.15
CA LYS A 368 11.13 -2.03 0.81
C LYS A 368 11.34 -2.05 2.31
N SER A 369 11.20 -3.21 2.96
CA SER A 369 11.47 -3.38 4.40
C SER A 369 12.94 -3.07 4.76
N GLY A 370 13.88 -3.40 3.87
CA GLY A 370 15.28 -3.01 3.99
C GLY A 370 15.50 -1.51 3.84
N ALA A 371 14.79 -0.83 2.93
CA ALA A 371 14.82 0.62 2.83
C ALA A 371 14.20 1.30 4.07
N ASP A 372 13.01 0.85 4.50
CA ASP A 372 12.31 1.30 5.71
C ASP A 372 13.18 1.08 6.97
N GLY A 373 13.93 -0.02 7.04
CA GLY A 373 14.88 -0.33 8.12
C GLY A 373 16.22 0.42 8.03
N LEU A 374 16.59 0.93 6.85
CA LEU A 374 17.73 1.83 6.65
C LEU A 374 17.34 3.31 6.85
N ASP A 375 16.07 3.66 6.82
CA ASP A 375 15.59 5.04 7.04
C ASP A 375 16.04 5.64 8.40
N PRO A 376 16.05 4.90 9.52
CA PRO A 376 16.67 5.35 10.78
C PRO A 376 18.19 5.56 10.67
N VAL A 377 18.89 4.76 9.86
CA VAL A 377 20.33 4.88 9.62
C VAL A 377 20.61 6.09 8.73
N ASN A 378 19.76 6.36 7.74
CA ASN A 378 19.88 7.51 6.84
C ASN A 378 19.60 8.81 7.60
N ARG A 379 18.56 8.86 8.44
CA ARG A 379 18.33 9.99 9.38
C ARG A 379 19.48 10.14 10.37
N SER A 380 20.07 9.05 10.86
CA SER A 380 21.26 9.10 11.72
C SER A 380 22.48 9.64 10.96
N ALA A 381 22.63 9.31 9.68
CA ALA A 381 23.68 9.83 8.79
C ALA A 381 23.46 11.31 8.44
N GLU A 382 22.21 11.78 8.28
CA GLU A 382 21.88 13.20 8.15
C GLU A 382 22.18 13.98 9.45
N ILE A 383 21.82 13.44 10.62
CA ILE A 383 22.17 14.02 11.92
C ILE A 383 23.70 14.05 12.10
N LEU A 384 24.40 12.99 11.71
CA LEU A 384 25.87 12.96 11.68
C LEU A 384 26.44 13.97 10.69
N GLY A 385 25.88 14.13 9.50
CA GLY A 385 26.29 15.11 8.50
C GLY A 385 26.06 16.56 8.95
N ALA A 386 24.96 16.82 9.64
CA ALA A 386 24.69 18.10 10.29
C ALA A 386 25.69 18.38 11.42
N ARG A 387 25.99 17.38 12.26
CA ARG A 387 27.04 17.47 13.29
C ARG A 387 28.42 17.68 12.67
N LEU A 388 28.75 16.99 11.60
CA LEU A 388 30.05 17.09 10.90
C LEU A 388 30.20 18.45 10.20
N SER A 389 29.09 19.01 9.70
CA SER A 389 29.03 20.38 9.19
C SER A 389 29.20 21.42 10.31
N GLY A 390 28.61 21.16 11.49
CA GLY A 390 28.84 21.96 12.71
C GLY A 390 30.29 21.90 13.17
N ILE A 391 30.91 20.71 13.20
CA ILE A 391 32.33 20.52 13.52
C ILE A 391 33.22 21.21 12.47
N LYS A 392 32.89 21.12 11.18
CA LYS A 392 33.63 21.82 10.11
C LYS A 392 33.54 23.34 10.24
N ARG A 393 32.38 23.87 10.64
CA ARG A 393 32.20 25.29 10.95
C ARG A 393 33.02 25.70 12.18
N TYR A 394 32.92 24.95 13.27
CA TYR A 394 33.74 25.17 14.47
C TYR A 394 35.24 25.11 14.18
N ALA A 395 35.69 24.17 13.35
CA ALA A 395 37.09 24.08 12.91
C ALA A 395 37.51 25.26 12.01
N ALA A 396 36.60 25.81 11.21
CA ALA A 396 36.84 27.04 10.43
C ALA A 396 36.89 28.27 11.34
N ASP A 397 36.01 28.36 12.35
CA ASP A 397 36.00 29.42 13.35
C ASP A 397 37.31 29.38 14.18
N VAL A 398 37.70 28.20 14.68
CA VAL A 398 38.99 27.97 15.37
C VAL A 398 40.19 28.25 14.44
N SER A 399 40.11 27.92 13.15
CA SER A 399 41.18 28.27 12.19
C SER A 399 41.28 29.78 11.98
N SER A 400 40.16 30.50 11.95
CA SER A 400 40.10 31.96 11.87
C SER A 400 40.64 32.62 13.15
N GLU A 401 40.27 32.09 14.31
CA GLU A 401 40.77 32.54 15.61
C GLU A 401 42.27 32.23 15.78
N THR A 402 42.73 31.08 15.29
CA THR A 402 44.17 30.73 15.24
C THR A 402 44.94 31.68 14.34
N LYS A 403 44.39 32.06 13.17
CA LYS A 403 44.98 33.11 12.32
C LYS A 403 45.02 34.47 13.01
N THR A 404 43.99 34.81 13.78
CA THR A 404 43.94 36.05 14.57
C THR A 404 44.97 36.04 15.69
N CYS A 405 45.18 34.90 16.35
CA CYS A 405 46.25 34.73 17.34
C CYS A 405 47.65 34.72 16.73
N LEU A 406 47.84 34.13 15.54
CA LEU A 406 49.08 34.25 14.76
C LEU A 406 49.36 35.70 14.40
N GLN A 407 48.38 36.44 13.86
CA GLN A 407 48.55 37.85 13.56
C GLN A 407 48.91 38.67 14.81
N ARG A 408 48.28 38.39 15.96
CA ARG A 408 48.65 39.02 17.25
C ARG A 408 50.06 38.62 17.73
N ALA A 409 50.52 37.41 17.41
CA ALA A 409 51.88 36.97 17.70
C ALA A 409 52.89 37.67 16.78
N ASP A 410 52.60 37.81 15.49
CA ASP A 410 53.40 38.58 14.53
C ASP A 410 53.45 40.07 14.92
N GLU A 411 52.33 40.66 15.36
CA GLU A 411 52.26 42.02 15.91
C GLU A 411 53.08 42.16 17.21
N ALA A 412 53.11 41.13 18.06
CA ALA A 412 53.94 41.10 19.26
C ALA A 412 55.43 40.87 18.95
N GLU A 413 55.76 40.09 17.92
CA GLU A 413 57.12 39.90 17.41
C GLU A 413 57.65 41.19 16.80
N GLN A 414 56.87 41.89 15.97
CA GLN A 414 57.20 43.25 15.52
C GLN A 414 57.31 44.22 16.70
N GLY A 415 56.50 44.07 17.74
CA GLY A 415 56.65 44.81 18.99
C GLY A 415 58.00 44.56 19.67
N LEU A 416 58.45 43.29 19.72
CA LEU A 416 59.75 42.88 20.24
C LEU A 416 60.92 43.34 19.37
N GLU A 417 60.82 43.26 18.04
CA GLU A 417 61.81 43.81 17.11
C GLU A 417 61.93 45.34 17.26
N ASN A 418 60.80 46.05 17.41
CA ASN A 418 60.81 47.48 17.71
C ASN A 418 61.43 47.79 19.07
N LEU A 419 61.17 46.99 20.11
CA LEU A 419 61.82 47.12 21.41
C LEU A 419 63.33 46.81 21.34
N GLN A 420 63.73 45.80 20.57
CA GLN A 420 65.14 45.47 20.34
C GLN A 420 65.84 46.56 19.54
N LYS A 421 65.17 47.15 18.54
CA LYS A 421 65.67 48.32 17.81
C LYS A 421 65.79 49.54 18.72
N ILE A 422 64.80 49.82 19.57
CA ILE A 422 64.88 50.87 20.59
C ILE A 422 66.04 50.58 21.55
N ASN A 423 66.26 49.34 21.95
CA ASN A 423 67.37 48.96 22.81
C ASN A 423 68.73 49.15 22.12
N ASN A 424 68.84 48.80 20.83
CA ASN A 424 70.03 49.05 20.02
C ASN A 424 70.25 50.56 19.78
N ASP A 425 69.19 51.34 19.60
CA ASP A 425 69.24 52.80 19.47
C ASP A 425 69.63 53.46 20.82
N ILE A 426 69.18 52.91 21.96
CA ILE A 426 69.62 53.30 23.31
C ILE A 426 71.08 52.93 23.53
N GLU A 427 71.50 51.71 23.19
CA GLU A 427 72.89 51.26 23.30
C GLU A 427 73.80 52.11 22.41
N LYS A 428 73.38 52.40 21.18
CA LYS A 428 74.05 53.35 20.30
C LYS A 428 74.05 54.76 20.87
N THR A 429 72.97 55.22 21.50
CA THR A 429 72.94 56.54 22.18
C THR A 429 73.88 56.57 23.39
N MET A 430 74.02 55.46 24.11
CA MET A 430 75.01 55.31 25.19
C MET A 430 76.44 55.26 24.65
N GLN A 431 76.68 54.60 23.51
CA GLN A 431 77.97 54.62 22.80
C GLN A 431 78.28 56.02 22.25
N ASP A 432 77.31 56.72 21.64
CA ASP A 432 77.43 58.13 21.22
C ASP A 432 77.67 59.05 22.44
N MET A 433 77.09 58.77 23.61
CA MET A 433 77.39 59.48 24.85
C MET A 433 78.79 59.15 25.38
N GLU A 434 79.24 57.90 25.30
CA GLU A 434 80.59 57.48 25.70
C GLU A 434 81.64 58.04 24.73
N GLU A 435 81.36 58.07 23.43
CA GLU A 435 82.16 58.75 22.41
C GLU A 435 82.15 60.25 22.64
N ARG A 436 81.02 60.89 22.97
CA ARG A 436 80.99 62.31 23.34
C ARG A 436 81.75 62.58 24.63
N LEU A 437 81.73 61.69 25.63
CA LEU A 437 82.57 61.81 26.83
C LEU A 437 84.05 61.65 26.48
N LYS A 438 84.41 60.66 25.64
CA LYS A 438 85.76 60.49 25.08
C LYS A 438 86.18 61.66 24.18
N GLN A 439 85.26 62.29 23.47
CA GLN A 439 85.47 63.43 22.57
C GLN A 439 85.52 64.75 23.34
N GLN A 440 84.83 64.87 24.47
CA GLN A 440 84.99 65.97 25.42
C GLN A 440 86.35 65.84 26.12
N ASN A 441 86.74 64.62 26.50
CA ASN A 441 88.08 64.31 27.01
C ASN A 441 89.16 64.54 25.91
N SER A 442 88.90 64.21 24.65
CA SER A 442 89.86 64.37 23.55
C SER A 442 89.86 65.74 22.90
N SER A 443 88.80 66.55 23.00
CA SER A 443 88.84 67.98 22.68
C SER A 443 89.53 68.78 23.80
N GLY A 444 89.53 68.26 25.03
CA GLY A 444 90.53 68.58 26.05
C GLY A 444 91.98 68.39 25.56
N ASN A 445 92.24 67.43 24.65
CA ASN A 445 93.56 67.20 24.05
C ASN A 445 93.76 67.86 22.65
N TRP A 446 92.73 68.02 21.83
CA TRP A 446 92.85 68.62 20.50
C TRP A 446 92.89 70.16 20.55
N LEU A 447 92.40 70.79 21.62
CA LEU A 447 92.77 72.17 21.94
C LEU A 447 94.27 72.30 22.25
N VAL A 448 94.90 71.23 22.78
CA VAL A 448 96.35 71.18 23.02
C VAL A 448 97.14 70.85 21.73
N ILE A 449 96.59 70.07 20.79
CA ILE A 449 97.27 69.68 19.52
C ILE A 449 97.00 70.67 18.36
N GLY A 450 95.80 71.21 18.22
CA GLY A 450 95.48 72.18 17.16
C GLY A 450 96.31 73.46 17.26
N PHE A 451 96.65 73.84 18.50
CA PHE A 451 97.60 74.89 18.85
C PHE A 451 99.04 74.60 18.38
N ILE A 452 99.36 73.35 18.04
CA ILE A 452 100.66 72.89 17.53
C ILE A 452 100.65 72.72 15.99
N LEU A 453 99.51 72.40 15.36
CA LEU A 453 99.46 71.93 13.96
C LEU A 453 99.05 72.99 12.90
N LEU A 454 98.34 74.06 13.28
CA LEU A 454 98.05 75.19 12.36
C LEU A 454 99.34 75.84 11.79
N VAL A 455 100.47 75.54 12.43
CA VAL A 455 101.85 75.88 12.07
C VAL A 455 102.35 75.19 10.78
N PHE A 456 101.64 74.20 10.19
CA PHE A 456 102.23 73.30 9.15
C PHE A 456 101.61 73.30 7.73
N ILE A 457 100.27 73.31 7.53
CA ILE A 457 99.68 72.92 6.21
C ILE A 457 99.81 73.96 5.08
N PHE A 458 100.18 75.20 5.41
CA PHE A 458 100.36 76.34 4.51
C PHE A 458 101.45 76.13 3.41
N ILE A 459 101.96 74.91 3.26
CA ILE A 459 103.17 74.51 2.53
C ILE A 459 102.92 73.83 1.15
N ILE A 460 101.76 73.19 0.84
CA ILE A 460 101.71 72.12 -0.22
C ILE A 460 100.90 72.37 -1.53
N GLN A 461 99.73 73.04 -1.54
CA GLN A 461 98.58 72.75 -2.46
C GLN A 461 98.70 73.10 -3.99
N GLN A 462 99.79 72.73 -4.67
CA GLN A 462 100.22 73.33 -5.94
C GLN A 462 100.16 72.42 -7.21
N LEU A 463 99.46 71.26 -7.21
CA LEU A 463 100.01 70.06 -7.92
C LEU A 463 99.28 69.29 -9.07
N LYS A 464 97.96 69.40 -9.42
CA LYS A 464 97.38 68.49 -10.48
C LYS A 464 95.98 68.78 -11.11
N ARG A 465 95.77 68.28 -12.35
CA ARG A 465 94.50 68.05 -13.15
C ARG A 465 94.85 67.32 -14.48
N SER A 466 94.28 66.15 -14.89
CA SER A 466 94.71 65.50 -16.19
C SER A 466 93.90 64.31 -16.87
N GLY A 467 92.61 64.45 -17.24
CA GLY A 467 91.94 63.63 -18.31
C GLY A 467 91.90 62.06 -18.21
N ALA A 468 91.67 61.26 -19.28
CA ALA A 468 90.70 61.35 -20.42
C ALA A 468 90.77 60.14 -21.43
N ALA A 469 89.63 59.80 -22.08
CA ALA A 469 89.38 59.24 -23.45
C ALA A 469 90.04 57.94 -24.03
N ARG A 470 89.24 57.15 -24.82
CA ARG A 470 89.51 56.07 -25.88
C ARG A 470 88.61 54.82 -25.68
N ALA A 471 88.26 53.93 -26.64
CA ALA A 471 88.22 53.85 -28.13
C ALA A 471 87.39 52.57 -28.52
N MET A 472 86.35 52.60 -29.37
CA MET A 472 86.25 52.37 -30.85
C MET A 472 86.39 50.93 -31.43
N GLN A 473 85.34 50.52 -32.18
CA GLN A 473 85.27 49.64 -33.39
C GLN A 473 85.30 48.08 -33.37
N GLN A 474 84.33 47.51 -34.13
CA GLN A 474 84.37 46.35 -35.08
C GLN A 474 84.17 44.86 -34.67
N LYS A 475 83.43 44.18 -35.58
CA LYS A 475 83.42 42.76 -36.06
C LYS A 475 82.64 41.63 -35.35
N GLU A 476 81.68 41.11 -36.16
CA GLU A 476 81.02 39.78 -36.26
C GLU A 476 80.62 39.02 -34.99
#